data_AF-A0A853ATN8-F1
#
_entry.id   AF-A0A853ATN8-F1
#
_cell.length_a   1.000
_cell.length_b   1.000
_cell.length_c   1.000
_cell.angle_alpha   90.00
_cell.angle_beta   90.00
_cell.angle_gamma   90.00
#
_symmetry.space_group_name_H-M   'P 1'
#
loop_
_entity.id
_entity.type
_entity.pdbx_description
1 polymer ?
#
loop_
_entity_poly.entity_id
_entity_poly.type
_entity_poly.pdbx_seq_one_letter_code
_entity_poly.pdbx_strand_id
1 'polypeptide(L)' 'MTTAVLSKLRESVRAAWQVVRGVVGENAYERYLEHHRRHHPGEEPMGEREFWRRHVDRQDATPGSRCC' A
#
# COMPACT_ATOMS: atom_id res chain seq x y z
N MET A 1 1.56 -20.61 -28.01
CA MET A 1 0.62 -19.48 -27.83
C MET A 1 0.37 -19.11 -26.35
N THR A 2 0.73 -19.95 -25.38
CA THR A 2 0.59 -19.69 -23.93
C THR A 2 1.60 -18.69 -23.35
N THR A 3 2.81 -18.61 -23.91
CA THR A 3 3.89 -17.72 -23.44
C THR A 3 3.60 -16.23 -23.63
N ALA A 4 2.90 -15.88 -24.72
CA ALA A 4 2.53 -14.49 -25.01
C ALA A 4 1.45 -13.94 -24.07
N VAL A 5 0.60 -14.82 -23.52
CA VAL A 5 -0.43 -14.44 -22.52
C VAL A 5 0.23 -14.16 -21.17
N LEU A 6 1.19 -14.99 -20.77
CA LEU A 6 1.95 -14.82 -19.52
C LEU A 6 2.79 -13.54 -19.50
N SER A 7 3.44 -13.20 -20.60
CA SER A 7 4.21 -11.95 -20.69
C SER A 7 3.30 -10.73 -20.63
N LYS A 8 2.15 -10.75 -21.32
CA LYS A 8 1.18 -9.66 -21.28
C LYS A 8 0.54 -9.49 -19.89
N LEU A 9 0.27 -10.60 -19.19
CA LEU A 9 -0.17 -10.60 -17.79
C LEU A 9 0.88 -9.98 -16.87
N ARG A 10 2.15 -10.38 -16.99
CA ARG A 10 3.25 -9.83 -16.19
C ARG A 10 3.41 -8.32 -16.38
N GLU A 11 3.36 -7.84 -17.63
CA GLU A 11 3.46 -6.41 -17.91
C GLU A 11 2.26 -5.63 -17.36
N SER A 12 1.06 -6.21 -17.44
CA SER A 12 -0.15 -5.62 -16.86
C SER A 12 -0.07 -5.54 -15.32
N VAL A 13 0.41 -6.60 -14.68
CA VAL A 13 0.66 -6.62 -13.22
C VAL A 13 1.74 -5.61 -12.85
N ARG A 14 2.81 -5.48 -13.64
CA ARG A 14 3.88 -4.50 -13.38
C ARG A 14 3.40 -3.07 -13.50
N ALA A 15 2.60 -2.76 -14.53
CA ALA A 15 2.00 -1.44 -14.72
C ALA A 15 1.01 -1.12 -13.59
N ALA A 16 0.12 -2.07 -13.25
CA ALA A 16 -0.76 -1.95 -12.09
C ALA A 16 0.04 -1.73 -10.80
N TRP A 17 1.16 -2.43 -10.61
CA TRP A 17 2.01 -2.29 -9.43
C TRP A 17 2.80 -0.96 -9.39
N GLN A 18 3.11 -0.36 -10.54
CA GLN A 18 3.66 1.00 -10.61
C GLN A 18 2.60 2.06 -10.28
N VAL A 19 1.39 1.92 -10.81
CA VAL A 19 0.25 2.78 -10.47
C VAL A 19 -0.07 2.66 -8.99
N VAL A 20 -0.15 1.44 -8.47
CA VAL A 20 -0.33 1.17 -7.04
C VAL A 20 0.81 1.83 -6.25
N ARG A 21 2.08 1.74 -6.65
CA ARG A 21 3.14 2.44 -5.89
C ARG A 21 3.01 3.97 -5.87
N GLY A 22 2.56 4.60 -6.96
CA GLY A 22 2.28 6.04 -6.98
C GLY A 22 1.06 6.40 -6.14
N VAL A 23 -0.07 5.73 -6.41
CA VAL A 23 -1.36 5.94 -5.73
C VAL A 23 -1.31 5.54 -4.26
N VAL A 24 -0.47 4.59 -3.86
CA VAL A 24 -0.30 4.22 -2.44
C VAL A 24 0.50 5.25 -1.68
N GLY A 25 1.32 6.07 -2.36
CA GLY A 25 1.94 7.25 -1.75
C GLY A 25 0.93 8.38 -1.49
N GLU A 26 -0.04 8.57 -2.38
CA GLU A 26 -0.99 9.70 -2.31
C GLU A 26 -2.33 9.33 -1.61
N ASN A 27 -2.82 8.10 -1.81
CA ASN A 27 -4.11 7.62 -1.29
C ASN A 27 -3.95 6.55 -0.20
N ALA A 28 -2.80 6.54 0.51
CA ALA A 28 -2.55 5.62 1.62
C ALA A 28 -3.69 5.64 2.65
N TYR A 29 -4.20 6.85 2.93
CA TYR A 29 -5.27 7.05 3.90
C TYR A 29 -6.62 6.53 3.42
N GLU A 30 -7.01 6.78 2.17
CA GLU A 30 -8.26 6.24 1.60
C GLU A 30 -8.26 4.71 1.57
N ARG A 31 -7.12 4.09 1.22
CA ARG A 31 -6.96 2.63 1.27
C ARG A 31 -7.06 2.09 2.70
N TYR A 32 -6.51 2.81 3.67
CA TYR A 32 -6.67 2.49 5.09
C TYR A 32 -8.14 2.55 5.49
N LEU A 33 -8.88 3.59 5.11
CA LEU A 33 -10.31 3.72 5.40
C LEU A 33 -11.14 2.59 4.77
N GLU A 34 -10.88 2.25 3.51
CA GLU A 34 -11.58 1.13 2.86
C GLU A 34 -11.29 -0.20 3.56
N HIS A 35 -10.03 -0.47 3.91
CA HIS A 35 -9.64 -1.66 4.67
C HIS A 35 -10.28 -1.67 6.06
N HIS A 36 -10.24 -0.55 6.78
CA HIS A 36 -10.84 -0.39 8.09
C HIS A 36 -12.34 -0.65 8.06
N ARG A 37 -13.06 -0.09 7.08
CA ARG A 37 -14.50 -0.32 6.92
C ARG A 37 -14.85 -1.79 6.62
N ARG A 38 -13.97 -2.52 5.93
CA ARG A 38 -14.17 -3.95 5.62
C ARG A 38 -13.86 -4.86 6.79
N HIS A 39 -12.84 -4.55 7.59
CA HIS A 39 -12.34 -5.44 8.65
C HIS A 39 -12.79 -5.05 10.07
N HIS A 40 -13.09 -3.77 10.29
CA HIS A 40 -13.51 -3.19 11.56
C HIS A 40 -14.81 -2.40 11.39
N PRO A 41 -15.92 -3.06 11.02
CA PRO A 41 -17.22 -2.39 10.95
C PRO A 41 -17.65 -1.95 12.35
N GLY A 42 -17.77 -0.64 12.57
CA GLY A 42 -18.26 -0.05 13.83
C GLY A 42 -17.20 0.57 14.73
N GLU A 43 -15.92 0.43 14.37
CA GLU A 43 -14.85 1.21 15.02
C GLU A 43 -14.60 2.50 14.23
N GLU A 44 -14.25 3.58 14.92
CA GLU A 44 -13.89 4.84 14.29
C GLU A 44 -12.45 4.76 13.75
N PRO A 45 -12.22 5.00 12.44
CA PRO A 45 -10.88 4.98 11.89
C PRO A 45 -10.01 6.08 12.49
N MET A 46 -8.69 5.83 12.53
CA MET A 46 -7.71 6.84 12.92
C MET A 46 -7.81 8.07 12.01
N GLY A 47 -7.62 9.24 12.59
CA GLY A 47 -7.54 10.50 11.84
C GLY A 47 -6.34 10.53 10.90
N GLU A 48 -6.46 11.25 9.78
CA GLU A 48 -5.46 11.33 8.71
C GLU A 48 -4.05 11.68 9.24
N ARG A 49 -3.94 12.68 10.11
CA ARG A 49 -2.67 13.12 10.69
C ARG A 49 -2.01 12.05 11.56
N GLU A 50 -2.79 11.29 12.29
CA GLU A 50 -2.29 10.20 13.13
C GLU A 50 -1.86 9.01 12.29
N PHE A 51 -2.63 8.69 11.24
CA PHE A 51 -2.26 7.69 10.25
C PHE A 51 -0.91 8.03 9.61
N TRP A 52 -0.70 9.27 9.13
CA TRP A 52 0.57 9.68 8.52
C TRP A 52 1.73 9.67 9.50
N ARG A 53 1.52 10.10 10.74
CA ARG A 53 2.55 10.02 11.79
C ARG A 53 2.99 8.57 11.99
N ARG A 54 2.05 7.64 12.16
CA ARG A 54 2.33 6.21 12.33
C ARG A 54 2.92 5.58 11.08
N HIS A 55 2.51 6.04 9.90
CA HIS A 55 3.04 5.56 8.62
C HIS A 55 4.52 5.91 8.47
N VAL A 56 4.88 7.17 8.74
CA VAL A 56 6.27 7.66 8.72
C VAL A 56 7.09 6.98 9.81
N ASP A 57 6.57 6.91 11.04
CA ASP A 57 7.23 6.22 12.16
C ASP A 57 7.54 4.76 11.83
N ARG A 58 6.62 4.03 11.20
CA ARG A 58 6.86 2.65 10.75
C ARG A 58 7.91 2.55 9.64
N GLN A 59 7.96 3.52 8.73
CA GLN A 59 9.00 3.55 7.70
C GLN A 59 10.36 3.90 8.28
N ASP A 60 10.42 4.82 9.25
CA ASP A 60 11.63 5.24 9.94
C ASP A 60 12.15 4.15 10.90
N ALA A 61 11.25 3.46 11.61
CA ALA A 61 11.53 2.30 12.45
C ALA A 61 11.87 1.02 11.66
N THR A 62 11.81 1.08 10.32
CA THR A 62 12.41 0.08 9.44
C THR A 62 13.63 0.67 8.72
N PRO A 63 14.68 1.15 9.43
CA PRO A 63 15.93 1.52 8.78
C PRO A 63 16.63 0.19 8.50
N GLY A 64 16.43 -0.35 7.30
CA GLY A 64 16.69 -1.75 6.98
C GLY A 64 17.97 -2.31 7.59
N SER A 65 17.89 -3.54 8.14
CA SER A 65 18.98 -4.52 8.06
C SER A 65 20.40 -3.94 8.18
N ARG A 66 20.65 -3.08 9.17
CA ARG A 66 21.99 -2.71 9.61
C ARG A 66 22.23 -3.38 10.95
N CYS A 67 22.10 -4.70 10.98
CA CYS A 67 22.96 -5.45 11.88
C CYS A 67 24.34 -5.46 11.22
N CYS A 68 25.30 -5.02 12.02
CA CYS A 68 26.74 -5.12 11.83
C CYS A 68 27.19 -6.43 11.18
#